data_AF-A0A956HWK2-F1
#
_entry.id   AF-A0A956HWK2-F1
#
_cell.length_a   1.000
_cell.length_b   1.000
_cell.length_c   1.000
_cell.angle_alpha   90.00
_cell.angle_beta   90.00
_cell.angle_gamma   90.00
#
_symmetry.space_group_name_H-M   'P 1'
#
loop_
_entity.id
_entity.type
_entity.pdbx_description
1 polymer ?
#
loop_
_entity_poly.entity_id
_entity_poly.type
_entity_poly.pdbx_seq_one_letter_code
_entity_poly.pdbx_strand_id
1 'polypeptide(L)'
;ARIALTDGSQVALYGIEAGEAKHLADVPTPNGVYDVTHGKAPLVVAPGAAETAPCVEGGFPVEIRTPGGATETVATNAPPDGVIARALGAGAIIAWIGPASCRFATQRVVHAVVVDAAGKPLSSAMAVAEASGFALAANGDRLSLWLAKGDQLVWIRARCPASSPVGSPSSRPPG
;
A
#
# COMPACT_ATOMS: atom_id res chain seq x y z
N ALA A 1 -8.87 -16.00 -11.40
CA ALA A 1 -8.60 -14.54 -11.44
C ALA A 1 -9.34 -13.86 -10.30
N ARG A 2 -9.03 -12.60 -9.97
CA ARG A 2 -9.75 -11.82 -8.95
C ARG A 2 -10.12 -10.44 -9.49
N ILE A 3 -11.26 -9.93 -9.06
CA ILE A 3 -11.83 -8.65 -9.51
C ILE A 3 -12.21 -7.85 -8.27
N ALA A 4 -11.98 -6.54 -8.31
CA ALA A 4 -12.50 -5.60 -7.34
C ALA A 4 -13.37 -4.58 -8.08
N LEU A 5 -14.56 -4.31 -7.55
CA LEU A 5 -15.49 -3.30 -8.03
C LEU A 5 -15.72 -2.29 -6.91
N THR A 6 -15.88 -1.01 -7.25
CA THR A 6 -16.19 0.04 -6.26
C THR A 6 -17.41 0.82 -6.69
N ASP A 7 -18.23 1.21 -5.71
CA ASP A 7 -19.37 2.11 -5.88
C ASP A 7 -19.12 3.51 -5.29
N GLY A 8 -17.88 3.77 -4.84
CA GLY A 8 -17.48 5.01 -4.16
C GLY A 8 -17.51 4.94 -2.64
N SER A 9 -18.23 3.99 -2.03
CA SER A 9 -18.37 3.85 -0.58
C SER A 9 -17.85 2.52 -0.04
N GLN A 10 -17.69 1.54 -0.92
CA GLN A 10 -17.10 0.24 -0.61
C GLN A 10 -16.35 -0.34 -1.81
N VAL A 11 -15.59 -1.40 -1.54
CA VAL A 11 -15.00 -2.30 -2.53
C VAL A 11 -15.63 -3.67 -2.38
N ALA A 12 -16.31 -4.14 -3.42
CA ALA A 12 -16.79 -5.51 -3.55
C ALA A 12 -15.72 -6.37 -4.23
N LEU A 13 -15.30 -7.45 -3.56
CA LEU A 13 -14.26 -8.35 -4.01
C LEU A 13 -14.87 -9.64 -4.56
N TYR A 14 -14.38 -10.09 -5.72
CA TYR A 14 -14.83 -11.28 -6.41
C TYR A 14 -13.67 -12.20 -6.77
N GLY A 15 -13.91 -13.51 -6.63
CA GLY A 15 -13.06 -14.57 -7.17
C GLY A 15 -13.69 -15.15 -8.43
N ILE A 16 -12.88 -15.50 -9.43
CA ILE A 16 -13.36 -16.24 -10.61
C ILE A 16 -13.03 -17.71 -10.42
N GLU A 17 -14.08 -18.53 -10.25
CA GLU A 17 -14.04 -19.98 -10.09
C GLU A 17 -14.87 -20.62 -11.19
N ALA A 18 -14.30 -21.60 -11.92
CA ALA A 18 -14.97 -22.28 -13.04
C ALA A 18 -15.57 -21.35 -14.12
N GLY A 19 -15.04 -20.14 -14.29
CA GLY A 19 -15.52 -19.13 -15.24
C GLY A 19 -16.62 -18.22 -14.69
N GLU A 20 -17.07 -18.43 -13.46
CA GLU A 20 -18.10 -17.62 -12.80
C GLU A 20 -17.48 -16.70 -11.74
N ALA A 21 -18.04 -15.49 -11.61
CA ALA A 21 -17.65 -14.54 -10.58
C ALA A 21 -18.41 -14.86 -9.29
N LYS A 22 -17.67 -15.14 -8.22
CA LYS A 22 -18.19 -15.40 -6.89
C LYS A 22 -17.81 -14.26 -5.96
N HIS A 23 -18.80 -13.65 -5.32
CA HIS A 23 -18.58 -12.63 -4.29
C HIS A 23 -17.81 -13.23 -3.12
N LEU A 24 -16.78 -12.52 -2.66
CA LEU A 24 -15.91 -12.93 -1.57
C LEU A 24 -16.16 -12.09 -0.32
N ALA A 25 -16.22 -10.77 -0.48
CA ALA A 25 -16.39 -9.84 0.62
C ALA A 25 -16.70 -8.43 0.12
N ASP A 26 -17.28 -7.62 1.00
CA ASP A 26 -17.35 -6.17 0.87
C ASP A 26 -16.42 -5.52 1.90
N VAL A 27 -15.66 -4.52 1.46
CA VAL A 27 -14.74 -3.76 2.30
C VAL A 27 -15.21 -2.30 2.31
N PRO A 28 -15.70 -1.77 3.45
CA PRO A 28 -16.13 -0.38 3.53
C PRO A 28 -14.97 0.59 3.29
N THR A 29 -15.20 1.59 2.47
CA THR A 29 -14.26 2.65 2.09
C THR A 29 -15.00 3.97 1.90
N PRO A 30 -15.57 4.54 2.98
CA PRO A 30 -16.51 5.66 2.92
C PRO A 30 -15.91 6.94 2.32
N ASN A 31 -14.58 7.04 2.28
CA ASN A 31 -13.85 8.18 1.74
C ASN A 31 -13.28 7.90 0.34
N GLY A 32 -13.69 6.81 -0.31
CA GLY A 32 -13.17 6.37 -1.60
C GLY A 32 -12.01 5.39 -1.48
N VAL A 33 -11.36 5.10 -2.61
CA VAL A 33 -10.35 4.05 -2.76
C VAL A 33 -9.19 4.60 -3.56
N TYR A 34 -7.96 4.30 -3.15
CA TYR A 34 -6.79 4.58 -3.95
C TYR A 34 -6.40 3.42 -4.87
N ASP A 35 -6.22 2.23 -4.30
CA ASP A 35 -5.84 1.03 -5.08
C ASP A 35 -6.27 -0.25 -4.36
N VAL A 36 -6.36 -1.35 -5.11
CA VAL A 36 -6.66 -2.68 -4.59
C VAL A 36 -5.64 -3.68 -5.14
N THR A 37 -5.00 -4.43 -4.25
CA THR A 37 -4.06 -5.48 -4.66
C THR A 37 -4.53 -6.86 -4.21
N HIS A 38 -4.34 -7.85 -5.09
CA HIS A 38 -4.81 -9.22 -4.91
C HIS A 38 -3.64 -10.17 -4.66
N GLY A 39 -3.02 -10.07 -3.47
CA GLY A 39 -2.01 -11.01 -3.01
C GLY A 39 -2.62 -12.32 -2.50
N LYS A 40 -1.93 -12.99 -1.56
CA LYS A 40 -2.51 -14.15 -0.85
C LYS A 40 -3.85 -13.77 -0.21
N ALA A 41 -3.86 -12.64 0.49
CA ALA A 41 -5.06 -11.92 0.90
C ALA A 41 -5.22 -10.63 0.06
N PRO A 42 -6.46 -10.23 -0.26
CA PRO A 42 -6.71 -8.92 -0.88
C PRO A 42 -6.49 -7.79 0.14
N LEU A 43 -5.90 -6.69 -0.35
CA LEU A 43 -5.72 -5.45 0.42
C LEU A 43 -6.34 -4.29 -0.35
N VAL A 44 -7.09 -3.46 0.37
CA VAL A 44 -7.67 -2.22 -0.13
C VAL A 44 -6.94 -1.06 0.54
N VAL A 45 -6.42 -0.14 -0.27
CA VAL A 45 -5.78 1.08 0.22
C VAL A 45 -6.73 2.24 -0.01
N ALA A 46 -7.05 2.96 1.06
CA ALA A 46 -8.06 4.00 1.06
C ALA A 46 -7.60 5.23 1.88
N PRO A 47 -8.16 6.42 1.62
CA PRO A 47 -8.02 7.54 2.53
C PRO A 47 -8.77 7.27 3.85
N GLY A 48 -8.11 7.54 4.97
CA GLY A 48 -8.78 7.61 6.26
C GLY A 48 -9.50 8.94 6.47
N ALA A 49 -10.18 9.07 7.61
CA ALA A 49 -10.76 10.34 8.00
C ALA A 49 -9.64 11.34 8.35
N ALA A 50 -9.56 12.44 7.61
CA ALA A 50 -8.59 13.51 7.82
C ALA A 50 -9.29 14.84 8.06
N GLU A 51 -8.67 15.71 8.85
CA GLU A 51 -9.08 17.11 8.94
C GLU A 51 -8.79 17.82 7.60
N THR A 52 -9.55 18.86 7.27
CA THR A 52 -9.48 19.57 5.97
C THR A 52 -8.22 20.44 5.80
N ALA A 53 -7.24 20.32 6.68
CA ALA A 53 -5.99 21.05 6.59
C ALA A 53 -5.15 20.57 5.39
N PRO A 54 -4.55 21.48 4.60
CA PRO A 54 -3.87 21.12 3.36
C PRO A 54 -2.57 20.34 3.58
N CYS A 55 -1.91 20.49 4.73
CA CYS A 55 -0.77 19.68 5.15
C CYS A 55 -0.59 19.76 6.67
N VAL A 56 -0.46 18.60 7.32
CA VAL A 56 -0.09 18.46 8.73
C VAL A 56 0.87 17.28 8.82
N GLU A 57 2.02 17.43 9.47
CA GLU A 57 3.02 16.36 9.57
C GLU A 57 2.39 15.09 10.18
N GLY A 58 2.38 14.01 9.41
CA GLY A 58 1.71 12.76 9.77
C GLY A 58 0.20 12.85 9.99
N GLY A 59 -0.46 13.95 9.59
CA GLY A 59 -1.86 14.22 9.89
C GLY A 59 -2.86 13.65 8.88
N PHE A 60 -2.41 13.10 7.75
CA PHE A 60 -3.27 12.46 6.76
C PHE A 60 -3.14 10.93 6.82
N PRO A 61 -4.14 10.21 7.35
CA PRO A 61 -4.11 8.76 7.41
C PRO A 61 -4.39 8.12 6.04
N VAL A 62 -3.53 7.20 5.64
CA VAL A 62 -3.81 6.21 4.59
C VAL A 62 -4.13 4.89 5.29
N GLU A 63 -5.33 4.37 5.04
CA GLU A 63 -5.83 3.15 5.62
C GLU A 63 -5.57 1.95 4.71
N ILE A 64 -5.23 0.83 5.34
CA ILE A 64 -5.02 -0.47 4.71
C ILE A 64 -6.04 -1.41 5.32
N ARG A 65 -6.95 -1.88 4.47
CA ARG A 65 -8.11 -2.66 4.89
C ARG A 65 -8.02 -4.05 4.27
N THR A 66 -8.27 -5.07 5.09
CA THR A 66 -8.45 -6.47 4.69
C THR A 66 -9.91 -6.88 4.92
N PRO A 67 -10.46 -7.82 4.13
CA PRO A 67 -11.76 -8.40 4.42
C PRO A 67 -11.81 -9.07 5.80
N GLY A 68 -12.69 -8.57 6.67
CA GLY A 68 -12.89 -9.11 8.02
C GLY A 68 -11.72 -8.89 8.98
N GLY A 69 -10.69 -8.12 8.60
CA GLY A 69 -9.53 -7.83 9.44
C GLY A 69 -9.58 -6.43 10.06
N ALA A 70 -8.54 -6.12 10.84
CA ALA A 70 -8.36 -4.78 11.38
C ALA A 70 -8.00 -3.78 10.27
N THR A 71 -8.37 -2.51 10.47
CA THR A 71 -7.87 -1.41 9.64
C THR A 71 -6.54 -0.96 10.20
N GLU A 72 -5.50 -1.03 9.38
CA GLU A 72 -4.17 -0.53 9.69
C GLU A 72 -3.98 0.85 9.06
N THR A 73 -3.14 1.68 9.65
CA THR A 73 -2.97 3.08 9.21
C THR A 73 -1.50 3.40 8.99
N VAL A 74 -1.22 4.07 7.88
CA VAL A 74 0.07 4.71 7.59
C VAL A 74 -0.16 6.22 7.55
N ALA A 75 0.57 6.93 8.40
CA ALA A 75 0.52 8.39 8.45
C ALA A 75 1.28 9.00 7.27
N THR A 76 0.66 10.00 6.64
CA THR A 76 1.25 10.83 5.59
C THR A 76 1.04 12.30 5.93
N ASN A 77 1.77 13.21 5.28
CA ASN A 77 1.71 14.64 5.62
C ASN A 77 0.51 15.38 5.01
N ALA A 78 0.00 14.86 3.89
CA ALA A 78 -1.09 15.44 3.12
C ALA A 78 -1.75 14.34 2.28
N PRO A 79 -2.95 14.56 1.72
CA PRO A 79 -3.54 13.63 0.76
C PRO A 79 -2.52 13.32 -0.36
N PRO A 80 -2.18 12.04 -0.61
CA PRO A 80 -1.27 11.70 -1.69
C PRO A 80 -1.85 12.07 -3.06
N ASP A 81 -0.99 12.54 -3.99
CA ASP A 81 -1.46 12.82 -5.37
C ASP A 81 -1.77 11.50 -6.11
N GLY A 82 -1.20 10.39 -5.65
CA GLY A 82 -1.47 9.05 -6.16
C GLY A 82 -0.86 7.97 -5.28
N VAL A 83 -1.52 6.82 -5.19
CA VAL A 83 -1.08 5.64 -4.42
C VAL A 83 -1.21 4.40 -5.29
N ILE A 84 -0.25 3.49 -5.19
CA ILE A 84 -0.22 2.22 -5.89
C ILE A 84 0.14 1.12 -4.90
N ALA A 85 -0.62 0.02 -4.91
CA ALA A 85 -0.35 -1.17 -4.11
C ALA A 85 -0.04 -2.37 -5.02
N ARG A 86 1.03 -3.11 -4.73
CA ARG A 86 1.40 -4.31 -5.49
C ARG A 86 1.70 -5.47 -4.55
N ALA A 87 1.15 -6.63 -4.87
CA ALA A 87 1.37 -7.84 -4.08
C ALA A 87 2.84 -8.28 -4.16
N LEU A 88 3.36 -8.71 -3.01
CA LEU A 88 4.65 -9.37 -2.87
C LEU A 88 4.42 -10.85 -2.53
N GLY A 89 5.50 -11.64 -2.47
CA GLY A 89 5.43 -13.06 -2.09
C GLY A 89 4.77 -13.31 -0.72
N ALA A 90 4.95 -12.38 0.22
CA ALA A 90 4.40 -12.45 1.58
C ALA A 90 3.81 -11.11 2.09
N GLY A 91 3.00 -10.45 1.27
CA GLY A 91 2.31 -9.22 1.66
C GLY A 91 2.12 -8.29 0.47
N ALA A 92 2.38 -7.00 0.67
CA ALA A 92 2.38 -6.02 -0.41
C ALA A 92 3.38 -4.88 -0.15
N ILE A 93 3.70 -4.16 -1.21
CA ILE A 93 4.28 -2.83 -1.14
C ILE A 93 3.20 -1.82 -1.49
N ILE A 94 3.15 -0.73 -0.74
CA ILE A 94 2.30 0.42 -1.02
C ILE A 94 3.26 1.59 -1.24
N ALA A 95 3.14 2.24 -2.40
CA ALA A 95 3.91 3.41 -2.74
C ALA A 95 2.98 4.57 -3.08
N TRP A 96 3.37 5.78 -2.73
CA TRP A 96 2.60 6.98 -3.02
C TRP A 96 3.52 8.15 -3.28
N ILE A 97 2.96 9.17 -3.92
CA ILE A 97 3.63 10.45 -4.15
C ILE A 97 2.92 11.54 -3.36
N GLY A 98 3.70 12.38 -2.70
CA GLY A 98 3.19 13.49 -1.89
C GLY A 98 4.30 14.46 -1.51
N PRO A 99 4.00 15.49 -0.71
CA PRO A 99 5.00 16.44 -0.26
C PRO A 99 6.08 15.78 0.60
N ALA A 100 7.33 16.21 0.45
CA ALA A 100 8.44 15.76 1.29
C ALA A 100 8.21 16.08 2.78
N SER A 101 7.64 17.26 3.05
CA SER A 101 7.19 17.72 4.36
C SER A 101 6.22 18.88 4.19
N CYS A 102 5.56 19.31 5.25
CA CYS A 102 4.71 20.51 5.19
C CYS A 102 5.51 21.79 4.99
N ARG A 103 6.79 21.81 5.38
CA ARG A 103 7.71 22.92 5.04
C ARG A 103 8.07 22.93 3.56
N PHE A 104 8.21 21.76 2.93
CA PHE A 104 8.56 21.61 1.52
C PHE A 104 7.37 21.04 0.74
N ALA A 105 6.21 21.68 0.89
CA ALA A 105 4.94 21.17 0.36
C ALA A 105 4.91 21.05 -1.17
N THR A 106 5.78 21.77 -1.90
CA THR A 106 5.88 21.70 -3.36
C THR A 106 6.85 20.61 -3.85
N GLN A 107 7.76 20.13 -3.00
CA GLN A 107 8.72 19.10 -3.37
C GLN A 107 8.03 17.73 -3.29
N ARG A 108 7.89 17.06 -4.45
CA ARG A 108 7.20 15.78 -4.55
C ARG A 108 8.15 14.61 -4.38
N VAL A 109 7.83 13.74 -3.42
CA VAL A 109 8.64 12.58 -3.07
C VAL A 109 7.78 11.33 -3.13
N VAL A 110 8.31 10.30 -3.80
CA VAL A 110 7.76 8.96 -3.75
C VAL A 110 8.16 8.32 -2.45
N HIS A 111 7.17 7.89 -1.69
CA HIS A 111 7.32 7.14 -0.46
C HIS A 111 6.88 5.69 -0.68
N ALA A 112 7.38 4.77 0.13
CA ALA A 112 6.93 3.40 0.12
C ALA A 112 6.94 2.78 1.51
N VAL A 113 6.04 1.81 1.71
CA VAL A 113 5.97 0.96 2.90
C VAL A 113 5.70 -0.47 2.48
N VAL A 114 6.32 -1.42 3.17
CA VAL A 114 6.03 -2.85 3.00
C VAL A 114 5.08 -3.26 4.11
N VAL A 115 4.05 -4.01 3.75
CA VAL A 115 3.03 -4.52 4.67
C VAL A 115 2.97 -6.03 4.58
N ASP A 116 2.59 -6.68 5.67
CA ASP A 116 2.34 -8.12 5.67
C ASP A 116 0.99 -8.48 5.00
N ALA A 117 0.63 -9.77 5.04
CA ALA A 117 -0.61 -10.26 4.45
C ALA A 117 -1.88 -9.77 5.17
N ALA A 118 -1.78 -9.28 6.41
CA ALA A 118 -2.88 -8.67 7.15
C ALA A 118 -2.98 -7.16 6.89
N GLY A 119 -2.04 -6.58 6.13
CA GLY A 119 -1.97 -5.15 5.86
C GLY A 119 -1.17 -4.37 6.91
N LYS A 120 -0.55 -5.05 7.89
CA LYS A 120 0.24 -4.40 8.93
C LYS A 120 1.57 -3.92 8.37
N PRO A 121 1.96 -2.64 8.57
CA PRO A 121 3.28 -2.14 8.19
C PRO A 121 4.40 -2.93 8.88
N LEU A 122 5.35 -3.42 8.09
CA LEU A 122 6.57 -4.09 8.58
C LEU A 122 7.67 -3.10 8.95
N SER A 123 7.54 -1.85 8.49
CA SER A 123 8.45 -0.74 8.77
C SER A 123 7.69 0.58 8.76
N SER A 124 8.36 1.66 9.17
CA SER A 124 7.91 3.02 8.82
C SER A 124 7.96 3.23 7.30
N ALA A 125 7.18 4.21 6.84
CA ALA A 125 7.27 4.71 5.47
C ALA A 125 8.68 5.26 5.18
N MET A 126 9.22 4.93 4.03
CA MET A 126 10.52 5.41 3.56
C MET A 126 10.34 6.36 2.38
N ALA A 127 11.02 7.51 2.43
CA ALA A 127 11.20 8.35 1.25
C ALA A 127 12.17 7.67 0.28
N VAL A 128 11.71 7.37 -0.94
CA VAL A 128 12.49 6.67 -1.95
C VAL A 128 13.28 7.65 -2.80
N ALA A 129 12.59 8.62 -3.41
CA ALA A 129 13.19 9.62 -4.28
C ALA A 129 12.23 10.77 -4.57
N GLU A 130 12.80 11.94 -4.87
CA GLU A 130 12.06 13.02 -5.53
C GLU A 130 11.67 12.60 -6.96
N ALA A 131 10.40 12.80 -7.32
CA ALA A 131 9.85 12.53 -8.64
C ALA A 131 8.53 13.29 -8.83
N SER A 132 8.15 13.58 -10.07
CA SER A 132 6.83 14.16 -10.43
C SER A 132 5.77 13.11 -10.73
N GLY A 133 6.16 11.84 -10.83
CA GLY A 133 5.27 10.71 -11.05
C GLY A 133 6.03 9.39 -10.94
N PHE A 134 5.29 8.29 -10.78
CA PHE A 134 5.90 6.96 -10.69
C PHE A 134 4.98 5.86 -11.22
N ALA A 135 5.59 4.71 -11.52
CA ALA A 135 4.89 3.46 -11.80
C ALA A 135 5.56 2.31 -11.04
N LEU A 136 4.76 1.32 -10.64
CA LEU A 136 5.22 0.21 -9.80
C LEU A 136 4.72 -1.13 -10.34
N ALA A 137 5.65 -2.07 -10.49
CA ALA A 137 5.35 -3.47 -10.74
C ALA A 137 6.08 -4.35 -9.71
N ALA A 138 5.42 -5.44 -9.31
CA ALA A 138 6.01 -6.43 -8.43
C ALA A 138 5.68 -7.85 -8.93
N ASN A 139 6.60 -8.78 -8.70
CA ASN A 139 6.41 -10.21 -8.96
C ASN A 139 7.21 -11.02 -7.93
N GLY A 140 6.50 -11.72 -7.04
CA GLY A 140 7.09 -12.35 -5.87
C GLY A 140 7.82 -11.31 -5.03
N ASP A 141 9.11 -11.49 -4.83
CA ASP A 141 9.93 -10.54 -4.06
C ASP A 141 10.65 -9.52 -4.95
N ARG A 142 10.41 -9.50 -6.26
CA ARG A 142 11.06 -8.57 -7.19
C ARG A 142 10.19 -7.36 -7.45
N LEU A 143 10.83 -6.20 -7.52
CA LEU A 143 10.18 -4.91 -7.74
C LEU A 143 10.83 -4.17 -8.92
N SER A 144 10.00 -3.48 -9.69
CA SER A 144 10.43 -2.47 -10.66
C SER A 144 9.67 -1.18 -10.38
N LEU A 145 10.42 -0.11 -10.12
CA LEU A 145 9.92 1.24 -9.88
C LEU A 145 10.46 2.15 -10.97
N TRP A 146 9.56 2.80 -11.69
CA TRP A 146 9.89 3.84 -12.66
C TRP A 146 9.55 5.20 -12.05
N LEU A 147 10.46 6.16 -12.15
CA LEU A 147 10.33 7.49 -11.59
C LEU A 147 10.47 8.53 -12.71
N ALA A 148 9.48 9.40 -12.84
CA ALA A 148 9.56 10.57 -13.71
C ALA A 148 10.27 11.71 -12.98
N LYS A 149 11.40 12.18 -13.51
CA LYS A 149 12.21 13.28 -12.95
C LYS A 149 12.47 14.31 -14.04
N GLY A 150 11.69 15.39 -14.06
CA GLY A 150 11.73 16.35 -15.16
C GLY A 150 11.38 15.66 -16.49
N ASP A 151 12.32 15.65 -17.43
CA ASP A 151 12.22 14.97 -18.73
C ASP A 151 12.82 13.55 -18.74
N GLN A 152 13.27 13.04 -17.59
CA GLN A 152 13.93 11.74 -17.47
C GLN A 152 13.02 10.68 -16.85
N LEU A 153 13.23 9.43 -17.27
CA LEU A 153 12.67 8.25 -16.63
C LEU A 153 13.79 7.43 -15.98
N VAL A 154 13.78 7.33 -14.65
CA VAL A 154 14.73 6.51 -13.89
C VAL A 154 14.08 5.18 -13.54
N TRP A 155 14.77 4.07 -13.79
CA TRP A 155 14.29 2.74 -13.44
C TRP A 155 15.12 2.12 -12.33
N ILE A 156 14.44 1.78 -11.23
CA ILE A 156 15.01 1.09 -10.08
C ILE A 156 14.48 -0.34 -10.06
N ARG A 157 15.39 -1.30 -9.96
CA ARG A 157 15.06 -2.71 -9.69
C ARG A 157 15.49 -3.04 -8.27
N ALA A 158 14.57 -3.58 -7.49
CA ALA A 158 14.82 -3.95 -6.10
C ALA A 158 14.29 -5.34 -5.78
N ARG A 159 14.67 -5.85 -4.61
CA ARG A 159 14.06 -7.04 -4.01
C ARG A 159 13.57 -6.73 -2.61
N CYS A 160 12.35 -7.15 -2.31
CA CYS A 160 11.73 -7.05 -1.00
C CYS A 160 11.44 -8.46 -0.51
N PRO A 161 12.37 -9.10 0.23
CA PRO A 161 12.03 -10.32 0.95
C PRO A 161 11.07 -9.90 2.06
N ALA A 162 9.77 -10.06 1.84
CA ALA A 162 8.81 -9.91 2.92
C ALA A 162 9.03 -11.10 3.87
N SER A 163 9.96 -10.95 4.81
CA SER A 163 10.29 -12.00 5.76
C SER A 163 9.05 -12.28 6.62
N SER A 164 8.65 -13.54 6.71
CA SER A 164 7.78 -13.99 7.80
C SER A 164 8.35 -13.52 9.14
N PRO A 165 7.50 -13.17 10.12
CA PRO A 165 7.98 -12.79 11.44
C PRO A 165 8.91 -13.88 11.96
N VAL A 166 10.09 -13.46 12.41
CA VAL A 166 11.12 -14.30 13.01
C VAL A 166 10.45 -15.22 14.03
N GLY A 167 10.55 -16.52 13.81
CA GLY A 167 9.95 -17.54 14.66
C GLY A 167 10.37 -17.35 16.12
N SER A 168 9.41 -17.60 17.02
CA SER A 168 9.59 -17.59 18.46
C SER A 168 10.92 -18.24 18.89
N PRO A 169 11.63 -17.68 19.88
CA PRO A 169 12.81 -18.33 20.42
C PRO A 169 12.41 -19.71 20.93
N SER A 170 12.98 -20.75 20.32
CA SER A 170 12.91 -22.11 20.83
C SER A 170 13.55 -22.13 22.21
N SER A 171 12.73 -22.18 23.25
CA SER A 171 13.17 -22.48 24.61
C SER A 171 13.65 -23.93 24.64
N ARG A 172 14.94 -24.12 24.42
CA ARG A 172 15.63 -25.37 24.71
C ARG A 172 15.53 -25.61 26.23
N PRO A 173 14.98 -26.74 26.71
CA PRO A 173 14.96 -27.00 28.14
C PRO A 173 16.40 -27.29 28.61
N PRO A 174 16.77 -26.87 29.83
CA PRO A 174 18.04 -27.27 30.42
C PRO A 174 18.00 -28.77 30.73
N GLY A 175 19.05 -29.47 30.30
CA GLY A 175 19.38 -30.82 30.77
C GLY A 175 20.30 -30.76 31.98
#